data_AF-A0A4Q1FQL4-F1
#
_entry.id   AF-A0A4Q1FQL4-F1
#
_cell.length_a   1.000
_cell.length_b   1.000
_cell.length_c   1.000
_cell.angle_alpha   90.00
_cell.angle_beta   90.00
_cell.angle_gamma   90.00
#
_symmetry.space_group_name_H-M   'P 1'
#
loop_
_entity.id
_entity.type
_entity.pdbx_description
1 polymer ?
#
loop_
_entity_poly.entity_id
_entity_poly.type
_entity_poly.pdbx_seq_one_letter_code
_entity_poly.pdbx_strand_id
1 'polypeptide(L)'
;MIPLPTTANAYSLNKVEKLPIDLFRGKANISIPLYTINVGGINIPIALSYNTGGIRLNEVASTVGLGWGISIPNSISKVIMGKDDDNYPIRFKSFAESQQYLNNSIDYGTGDTREETIEQLYEGNIYDTMPDIFNYNLPTVNGGFILNNNVGYTIPQDNIKIQKTGVNSFILTDDKGNVFWISGKNSVNGGIPGEMNYVNSYAIDSLKTAEGKTVEFVYAKNQSYMENSIRENAYIPLLMAGSSTSMLSKYDIVRAKTDYSEKLISKIIFPEGEVLFEYSDNPLYSIENNAYRKDIATTIGTTTLKNGIALRNIKVYNKASVLIKDYTFNYSYFNPQTPSDIPQDYRLKLDNVYDNLQNAYHRFSYNETSYFPRRSTNNDDYWGYMNSVINTDDDHNFPRETFNDIIPQYIGGRDRKVNTNFSQLGVLTRITYPTGGYKNLYYENNTALTTQYDFQIQRDHYEELNNVYKPGVYGDNSSEKTFSIPSSVFGNRSNPQFEFSFTNWCDNNNDNTGTIHPTSCIGSAKIGDKTFTSNGKQFVKIEKASTSPIQLSLYRVDECGCSLSVDILSEIRTEATQITNIGGLRIKKLRTLTEKEYKMFSSTNMKML
;
A
#
# COMPACT_ATOMS: atom_id res chain seq x y z
N MET A 1 9.88 -8.32 -4.28
CA MET A 1 8.89 -9.37 -4.60
C MET A 1 7.57 -9.00 -3.98
N ILE A 2 6.46 -9.08 -4.74
CA ILE A 2 5.12 -8.70 -4.26
C ILE A 2 4.40 -10.01 -3.89
N PRO A 3 3.94 -10.19 -2.64
CA PRO A 3 3.19 -11.40 -2.26
C PRO A 3 1.96 -11.52 -3.15
N LEU A 4 1.72 -12.73 -3.67
CA LEU A 4 0.56 -12.99 -4.51
C LEU A 4 -0.73 -12.75 -3.69
N PRO A 5 -1.71 -12.01 -4.23
CA PRO A 5 -2.95 -11.70 -3.51
C PRO A 5 -3.78 -12.97 -3.27
N THR A 6 -4.74 -12.92 -2.35
CA THR A 6 -5.59 -14.08 -2.01
C THR A 6 -7.05 -13.65 -1.89
N THR A 7 -7.98 -14.59 -1.62
CA THR A 7 -9.40 -14.25 -1.46
C THR A 7 -9.62 -13.27 -0.32
N ALA A 8 -10.72 -12.52 -0.37
CA ALA A 8 -11.08 -11.52 0.63
C ALA A 8 -11.22 -12.14 2.03
N ASN A 9 -11.79 -13.36 2.13
CA ASN A 9 -11.89 -14.06 3.40
C ASN A 9 -10.50 -14.47 3.92
N ALA A 10 -9.66 -15.10 3.09
CA ALA A 10 -8.30 -15.49 3.48
C ALA A 10 -7.41 -14.28 3.83
N TYR A 11 -7.53 -13.18 3.09
CA TYR A 11 -6.85 -11.93 3.40
C TYR A 11 -7.31 -11.37 4.74
N SER A 12 -8.63 -11.30 4.99
CA SER A 12 -9.17 -10.80 6.26
C SER A 12 -8.70 -11.63 7.45
N LEU A 13 -8.69 -12.96 7.31
CA LEU A 13 -8.23 -13.88 8.33
C LEU A 13 -6.74 -13.70 8.62
N ASN A 14 -5.89 -13.70 7.59
CA ASN A 14 -4.46 -13.44 7.73
C ASN A 14 -4.18 -12.07 8.36
N LYS A 15 -4.95 -11.03 7.98
CA LYS A 15 -4.82 -9.67 8.52
C LYS A 15 -5.13 -9.65 10.02
N VAL A 16 -6.15 -10.39 10.46
CA VAL A 16 -6.58 -10.53 11.85
C VAL A 16 -5.60 -11.38 12.67
N GLU A 17 -5.11 -12.50 12.11
CA GLU A 17 -4.22 -13.45 12.79
C GLU A 17 -2.79 -12.91 12.97
N LYS A 18 -2.26 -12.17 11.98
CA LYS A 18 -0.90 -11.59 12.03
C LYS A 18 -0.75 -10.40 12.99
N LEU A 19 -1.81 -10.02 13.71
CA LEU A 19 -1.77 -8.96 14.71
C LEU A 19 -2.07 -9.54 16.11
N PRO A 20 -1.05 -10.05 16.84
CA PRO A 20 -1.16 -10.09 18.29
C PRO A 20 -1.47 -8.66 18.79
N ILE A 21 -2.19 -8.55 19.91
CA ILE A 21 -2.41 -7.25 20.57
C ILE A 21 -1.04 -6.62 20.82
N ASP A 22 -0.70 -5.63 20.00
CA ASP A 22 0.56 -4.90 20.09
C ASP A 22 0.22 -3.47 20.52
N LEU A 23 0.07 -3.32 21.83
CA LEU A 23 -0.20 -2.02 22.46
C LEU A 23 0.92 -1.01 22.14
N PHE A 24 2.15 -1.47 21.91
CA PHE A 24 3.29 -0.62 21.57
C PHE A 24 3.17 -0.05 20.15
N ARG A 25 2.67 -0.84 19.19
CA ARG A 25 2.41 -0.40 17.81
C ARG A 25 1.00 0.20 17.63
N GLY A 26 0.20 0.28 18.70
CA GLY A 26 -1.15 0.82 18.70
C GLY A 26 -2.13 0.03 17.84
N LYS A 27 -1.87 -1.27 17.58
CA LYS A 27 -2.78 -2.13 16.82
C LYS A 27 -3.55 -3.02 17.79
N ALA A 28 -4.88 -2.95 17.73
CA ALA A 28 -5.77 -3.76 18.54
C ALA A 28 -6.56 -4.71 17.64
N ASN A 29 -6.78 -5.94 18.10
CA ASN A 29 -7.74 -6.83 17.47
C ASN A 29 -9.05 -6.73 18.26
N ILE A 30 -10.14 -6.41 17.57
CA ILE A 30 -11.47 -6.40 18.18
C ILE A 30 -12.08 -7.75 17.90
N SER A 31 -12.44 -8.48 18.95
CA SER A 31 -13.12 -9.76 18.84
C SER A 31 -14.49 -9.71 19.51
N ILE A 32 -15.50 -10.23 18.81
CA ILE A 32 -16.87 -10.43 19.30
C ILE A 32 -17.10 -11.94 19.32
N PRO A 33 -17.01 -12.59 20.50
CA PRO A 33 -17.20 -14.02 20.61
C PRO A 33 -18.66 -14.38 20.31
N LEU A 34 -18.88 -15.36 19.45
CA LEU A 34 -20.22 -15.82 19.06
C LEU A 34 -20.53 -17.17 19.72
N TYR A 35 -19.60 -18.12 19.62
CA TYR A 35 -19.70 -19.43 20.23
C TYR A 35 -18.32 -20.05 20.44
N THR A 36 -18.22 -21.03 21.34
CA THR A 36 -16.99 -21.82 21.50
C THR A 36 -17.38 -23.28 21.56
N ILE A 37 -16.89 -24.06 20.61
CA ILE A 37 -17.06 -25.51 20.60
C ILE A 37 -16.08 -26.10 21.62
N ASN A 38 -16.58 -26.92 22.54
CA ASN A 38 -15.76 -27.65 23.50
C ASN A 38 -15.81 -29.15 23.20
N VAL A 39 -14.67 -29.75 22.91
CA VAL A 39 -14.56 -31.19 22.59
C VAL A 39 -13.26 -31.75 23.15
N GLY A 40 -13.35 -32.71 24.08
CA GLY A 40 -12.17 -33.41 24.62
C GLY A 40 -11.10 -32.47 25.20
N GLY A 41 -11.53 -31.41 25.88
CA GLY A 41 -10.63 -30.39 26.45
C GLY A 41 -10.13 -29.34 25.45
N ILE A 42 -10.44 -29.45 24.16
CA ILE A 42 -10.10 -28.46 23.14
C ILE A 42 -11.22 -27.44 23.01
N ASN A 43 -10.85 -26.15 22.99
CA ASN A 43 -11.76 -25.04 22.73
C ASN A 43 -11.54 -24.52 21.30
N ILE A 44 -12.58 -24.54 20.48
CA ILE A 44 -12.57 -23.99 19.13
C ILE A 44 -13.46 -22.74 19.14
N PRO A 45 -12.88 -21.53 19.32
CA PRO A 45 -13.65 -20.30 19.32
C PRO A 45 -14.15 -19.97 17.90
N ILE A 46 -15.39 -19.48 17.83
CA ILE A 46 -15.98 -18.86 16.66
C ILE A 46 -16.27 -17.42 17.04
N ALA A 47 -15.56 -16.50 16.41
CA ALA A 47 -15.67 -15.08 16.73
C ALA A 47 -15.71 -14.23 15.47
N LEU A 48 -16.39 -13.10 15.55
CA LEU A 48 -16.29 -12.05 14.55
C LEU A 48 -15.13 -11.13 14.94
N SER A 49 -14.17 -10.92 14.04
CA SER A 49 -12.95 -10.15 14.33
C SER A 49 -12.77 -8.98 13.38
N TYR A 50 -12.29 -7.84 13.90
CA TYR A 50 -12.01 -6.63 13.12
C TYR A 50 -10.57 -6.17 13.25
N ASN A 51 -10.00 -5.75 12.12
CA ASN A 51 -8.63 -5.26 12.04
C ASN A 51 -8.53 -3.73 12.16
N THR A 52 -7.88 -3.23 13.21
CA THR A 52 -7.70 -1.77 13.40
C THR A 52 -6.52 -1.16 12.62
N GLY A 53 -5.91 -1.89 11.68
CA GLY A 53 -4.82 -1.39 10.84
C GLY A 53 -5.27 -0.44 9.73
N GLY A 54 -6.58 -0.12 9.66
CA GLY A 54 -7.18 0.71 8.61
C GLY A 54 -7.60 -0.09 7.37
N ILE A 55 -8.23 0.61 6.43
CA ILE A 55 -8.75 0.04 5.19
C ILE A 55 -7.88 0.49 4.01
N ARG A 56 -7.37 -0.46 3.22
CA ARG A 56 -6.65 -0.16 1.98
C ARG A 56 -7.61 0.12 0.83
N LEU A 57 -7.18 0.91 -0.15
CA LEU A 57 -7.99 1.25 -1.32
C LEU A 57 -8.55 0.00 -2.01
N ASN A 58 -7.68 -0.96 -2.29
CA ASN A 58 -7.99 -2.20 -3.02
C ASN A 58 -8.42 -3.35 -2.09
N GLU A 59 -8.76 -3.07 -0.83
CA GLU A 59 -9.26 -4.08 0.09
C GLU A 59 -10.68 -4.51 -0.29
N VAL A 60 -10.84 -5.81 -0.57
CA VAL A 60 -12.14 -6.43 -0.82
C VAL A 60 -12.74 -6.90 0.50
N ALA A 61 -14.04 -6.66 0.71
CA ALA A 61 -14.72 -7.09 1.92
C ALA A 61 -14.85 -8.62 2.00
N SER A 62 -14.71 -9.19 3.19
CA SER A 62 -14.97 -10.61 3.43
C SER A 62 -16.48 -10.89 3.34
N THR A 63 -16.87 -12.15 3.54
CA THR A 63 -18.29 -12.55 3.65
C THR A 63 -19.03 -11.90 4.82
N VAL A 64 -18.30 -11.28 5.77
CA VAL A 64 -18.86 -10.56 6.92
C VAL A 64 -18.59 -9.06 6.89
N GLY A 65 -18.15 -8.50 5.74
CA GLY A 65 -17.99 -7.06 5.54
C GLY A 65 -16.53 -6.57 5.57
N LEU A 66 -16.34 -5.31 5.18
CA LEU A 66 -15.03 -4.68 5.01
C LEU A 66 -14.29 -4.55 6.35
N GLY A 67 -13.03 -5.02 6.39
CA GLY A 67 -12.20 -5.02 7.60
C GLY A 67 -12.59 -6.06 8.67
N TRP A 68 -13.72 -6.75 8.48
CA TRP A 68 -14.19 -7.85 9.33
C TRP A 68 -13.80 -9.20 8.74
N GLY A 69 -13.66 -10.20 9.60
CA GLY A 69 -13.49 -11.60 9.21
C GLY A 69 -14.12 -12.52 10.26
N ILE A 70 -14.61 -13.69 9.82
CA ILE A 70 -14.98 -14.76 10.75
C ILE A 70 -13.70 -15.48 11.16
N SER A 71 -13.42 -15.50 12.46
CA SER A 71 -12.23 -16.10 13.03
C SER A 71 -12.59 -17.47 13.61
N ILE A 72 -12.06 -18.50 12.97
CA ILE A 72 -12.11 -19.90 13.38
C ILE A 72 -10.70 -20.44 13.15
N PRO A 73 -10.06 -21.09 14.13
CA PRO A 73 -8.73 -21.66 13.93
C PRO A 73 -8.86 -22.94 13.10
N ASN A 74 -8.79 -22.81 11.77
CA ASN A 74 -9.07 -23.91 10.85
C ASN A 74 -8.26 -23.84 9.54
N SER A 75 -7.12 -23.14 9.51
CA SER A 75 -6.43 -22.88 8.24
C SER A 75 -4.91 -23.04 8.28
N ILE A 76 -4.35 -23.33 7.11
CA ILE A 76 -2.93 -23.21 6.80
C ILE A 76 -2.82 -22.25 5.62
N SER A 77 -2.13 -21.12 5.79
CA SER A 77 -1.80 -20.20 4.70
C SER A 77 -0.41 -20.48 4.15
N LYS A 78 -0.20 -20.19 2.87
CA LYS A 78 1.03 -20.37 2.11
C LYS A 78 1.41 -19.03 1.49
N VAL A 79 2.63 -18.59 1.79
CA VAL A 79 3.25 -17.42 1.17
C VAL A 79 4.29 -17.95 0.19
N ILE A 80 4.00 -17.77 -1.09
CA ILE A 80 4.89 -18.20 -2.16
C ILE A 80 6.10 -17.26 -2.21
N MET A 81 7.30 -17.82 -2.12
CA MET A 81 8.56 -17.09 -2.12
C MET A 81 9.35 -17.48 -3.35
N GLY A 82 9.54 -16.59 -4.32
CA GLY A 82 10.16 -17.00 -5.58
C GLY A 82 9.18 -17.78 -6.44
N LYS A 83 9.29 -19.11 -6.46
CA LYS A 83 8.42 -20.03 -7.22
C LYS A 83 7.58 -20.85 -6.24
N ASP A 84 6.62 -21.59 -6.79
CA ASP A 84 5.73 -22.41 -5.96
C ASP A 84 6.37 -23.78 -5.69
N ASP A 85 6.59 -24.13 -4.41
CA ASP A 85 7.21 -25.39 -3.96
C ASP A 85 6.43 -26.66 -4.35
N ASP A 86 5.16 -26.54 -4.72
CA ASP A 86 4.38 -27.66 -5.27
C ASP A 86 4.82 -28.03 -6.69
N ASN A 87 5.39 -27.07 -7.43
CA ASN A 87 5.85 -27.24 -8.81
C ASN A 87 7.39 -27.23 -8.93
N TYR A 88 8.08 -26.51 -8.03
CA TYR A 88 9.52 -26.31 -8.03
C TYR A 88 10.08 -26.69 -6.66
N PRO A 89 10.56 -27.93 -6.46
CA PRO A 89 11.00 -28.36 -5.14
C PRO A 89 12.20 -27.54 -4.65
N ILE A 90 12.25 -27.30 -3.34
CA ILE A 90 13.44 -26.72 -2.72
C ILE A 90 14.55 -27.76 -2.69
N ARG A 91 15.75 -27.34 -3.10
CA ARG A 91 16.95 -28.17 -3.01
C ARG A 91 17.55 -28.12 -1.60
N PHE A 92 17.03 -28.94 -0.67
CA PHE A 92 17.72 -29.20 0.59
C PHE A 92 18.74 -30.33 0.43
N LYS A 93 20.00 -30.05 0.74
CA LYS A 93 21.08 -31.04 0.73
C LYS A 93 21.52 -31.37 2.16
N SER A 94 21.92 -32.61 2.37
CA SER A 94 22.61 -32.98 3.60
C SER A 94 23.92 -32.20 3.71
N PHE A 95 24.41 -31.99 4.94
CA PHE A 95 25.72 -31.38 5.15
C PHE A 95 26.81 -32.12 4.36
N ALA A 96 26.77 -33.45 4.32
CA ALA A 96 27.72 -34.28 3.58
C ALA A 96 27.70 -34.01 2.06
N GLU A 97 26.52 -33.84 1.46
CA GLU A 97 26.43 -33.46 0.03
C GLU A 97 26.90 -32.03 -0.21
N SER A 98 26.60 -31.10 0.71
CA SER A 98 27.08 -29.71 0.58
C SER A 98 28.62 -29.62 0.62
N GLN A 99 29.30 -30.51 1.34
CA GLN A 99 30.77 -30.60 1.36
C GLN A 99 31.37 -30.89 -0.02
N GLN A 100 30.64 -31.52 -0.94
CA GLN A 100 31.11 -31.77 -2.31
C GLN A 100 31.29 -30.48 -3.14
N TYR A 101 30.75 -29.36 -2.66
CA TYR A 101 30.83 -28.05 -3.31
C TYR A 101 31.84 -27.10 -2.63
N LEU A 102 32.28 -27.40 -1.41
CA LEU A 102 32.99 -26.42 -0.57
C LEU A 102 34.49 -26.23 -0.88
N ASN A 103 35.13 -27.10 -1.66
CA ASN A 103 36.58 -27.02 -1.92
C ASN A 103 37.04 -27.56 -3.29
N ASN A 104 36.13 -27.72 -4.25
CA ASN A 104 36.46 -28.28 -5.57
C ASN A 104 36.04 -27.29 -6.65
N SER A 105 36.97 -26.89 -7.53
CA SER A 105 36.61 -26.19 -8.77
C SER A 105 35.65 -27.06 -9.59
N ILE A 106 34.73 -26.40 -10.29
CA ILE A 106 33.81 -27.04 -11.23
C ILE A 106 34.22 -26.52 -12.59
N ASP A 107 34.91 -27.36 -13.35
CA ASP A 107 35.38 -27.02 -14.69
C ASP A 107 34.24 -27.25 -15.69
N TYR A 108 33.82 -26.17 -16.34
CA TYR A 108 32.71 -26.17 -17.30
C TYR A 108 33.00 -27.09 -18.50
N GLY A 109 32.03 -27.91 -18.90
CA GLY A 109 32.13 -28.81 -20.04
C GLY A 109 32.91 -30.11 -19.79
N THR A 110 33.19 -30.45 -18.52
CA THR A 110 33.91 -31.70 -18.16
C THR A 110 32.99 -32.89 -17.91
N GLY A 111 31.67 -32.67 -17.91
CA GLY A 111 30.68 -33.71 -17.57
C GLY A 111 30.53 -33.93 -16.08
N ASP A 112 30.93 -32.95 -15.26
CA ASP A 112 30.71 -32.99 -13.82
C ASP A 112 29.21 -32.85 -13.51
N THR A 113 28.63 -33.85 -12.85
CA THR A 113 27.20 -33.84 -12.45
C THR A 113 26.79 -32.64 -11.57
N ARG A 114 27.76 -31.94 -10.96
CA ARG A 114 27.53 -30.71 -10.19
C ARG A 114 27.28 -29.50 -11.09
N GLU A 115 27.75 -29.51 -12.33
CA GLU A 115 27.56 -28.45 -13.33
C GLU A 115 26.07 -28.27 -13.66
N GLU A 116 25.39 -29.35 -14.04
CA GLU A 116 23.95 -29.37 -14.33
C GLU A 116 23.13 -28.87 -13.13
N THR A 117 23.55 -29.23 -11.92
CA THR A 117 22.93 -28.72 -10.69
C THR A 117 23.02 -27.20 -10.59
N ILE A 118 24.20 -26.63 -10.82
CA ILE A 118 24.44 -25.20 -10.64
C ILE A 118 23.73 -24.44 -11.74
N GLU A 119 23.75 -24.94 -12.97
CA GLU A 119 22.95 -24.43 -14.07
C GLU A 119 21.46 -24.40 -13.71
N GLN A 120 20.89 -25.49 -13.19
CA GLN A 120 19.49 -25.53 -12.77
C GLN A 120 19.15 -24.56 -11.63
N LEU A 121 20.09 -24.27 -10.73
CA LEU A 121 19.93 -23.27 -9.67
C LEU A 121 20.06 -21.84 -10.20
N TYR A 122 20.99 -21.60 -11.13
CA TYR A 122 21.25 -20.29 -11.72
C TYR A 122 20.16 -19.86 -12.69
N GLU A 123 19.74 -20.76 -13.58
CA GLU A 123 18.61 -20.56 -14.49
C GLU A 123 17.27 -20.64 -13.75
N GLY A 124 17.26 -21.31 -12.58
CA GLY A 124 16.07 -21.52 -11.77
C GLY A 124 15.05 -22.46 -12.41
N ASN A 125 15.42 -23.26 -13.42
CA ASN A 125 14.47 -24.05 -14.20
C ASN A 125 13.77 -25.16 -13.40
N ILE A 126 14.46 -25.77 -12.43
CA ILE A 126 13.95 -26.92 -11.67
C ILE A 126 13.73 -26.61 -10.19
N TYR A 127 14.69 -25.92 -9.56
CA TYR A 127 14.67 -25.71 -8.13
C TYR A 127 14.20 -24.31 -7.77
N ASP A 128 13.44 -24.23 -6.67
CA ASP A 128 13.33 -22.98 -5.95
C ASP A 128 14.53 -22.77 -5.02
N THR A 129 15.03 -21.55 -4.99
CA THR A 129 16.09 -21.09 -4.08
C THR A 129 15.53 -20.36 -2.86
N MET A 130 14.21 -20.11 -2.82
CA MET A 130 13.51 -19.45 -1.73
C MET A 130 12.37 -20.34 -1.24
N PRO A 131 12.44 -20.93 -0.03
CA PRO A 131 11.38 -21.79 0.45
C PRO A 131 10.05 -21.06 0.65
N ASP A 132 8.93 -21.68 0.28
CA ASP A 132 7.60 -21.18 0.61
C ASP A 132 7.37 -21.23 2.12
N ILE A 133 6.76 -20.16 2.64
CA ILE A 133 6.47 -20.06 4.07
C ILE A 133 5.01 -20.43 4.30
N PHE A 134 4.78 -21.53 5.00
CA PHE A 134 3.47 -21.94 5.46
C PHE A 134 3.22 -21.42 6.87
N ASN A 135 2.02 -20.94 7.17
CA ASN A 135 1.59 -20.55 8.51
C ASN A 135 0.30 -21.29 8.84
N TYR A 136 0.25 -22.01 9.96
CA TYR A 136 -0.94 -22.71 10.42
C TYR A 136 -1.55 -22.02 11.63
N ASN A 137 -2.89 -21.96 11.65
CA ASN A 137 -3.69 -21.56 12.79
C ASN A 137 -4.76 -22.63 13.01
N LEU A 138 -4.47 -23.56 13.92
CA LEU A 138 -5.31 -24.71 14.26
C LEU A 138 -5.76 -24.62 15.71
N PRO A 139 -6.82 -25.35 16.11
CA PRO A 139 -7.45 -25.20 17.42
C PRO A 139 -6.52 -25.28 18.64
N THR A 140 -5.45 -26.06 18.55
CA THR A 140 -4.48 -26.26 19.65
C THR A 140 -3.08 -25.73 19.35
N VAL A 141 -2.77 -25.42 18.09
CA VAL A 141 -1.42 -25.09 17.64
C VAL A 141 -1.42 -24.01 16.57
N ASN A 142 -0.46 -23.11 16.64
CA ASN A 142 -0.24 -22.05 15.67
C ASN A 142 1.26 -21.81 15.45
N GLY A 143 1.66 -21.54 14.21
CA GLY A 143 3.08 -21.33 13.90
C GLY A 143 3.38 -21.31 12.41
N GLY A 144 4.66 -21.20 12.07
CA GLY A 144 5.15 -21.29 10.70
C GLY A 144 5.84 -22.63 10.42
N PHE A 145 5.93 -23.04 9.17
CA PHE A 145 6.82 -24.10 8.72
C PHE A 145 7.26 -23.91 7.26
N ILE A 146 8.36 -24.57 6.89
CA ILE A 146 8.79 -24.76 5.50
C ILE A 146 8.72 -26.25 5.16
N LEU A 147 8.57 -26.57 3.88
CA LEU A 147 8.52 -27.96 3.43
C LEU A 147 9.89 -28.43 2.93
N ASN A 148 10.22 -29.69 3.22
CA ASN A 148 11.32 -30.39 2.58
C ASN A 148 10.99 -31.88 2.47
N ASN A 149 11.00 -32.43 1.26
CA ASN A 149 10.68 -33.83 0.98
C ASN A 149 9.38 -34.30 1.65
N ASN A 150 8.31 -33.51 1.51
CA ASN A 150 7.00 -33.73 2.12
C ASN A 150 6.97 -33.68 3.67
N VAL A 151 8.05 -33.32 4.33
CA VAL A 151 8.10 -33.10 5.78
C VAL A 151 8.07 -31.60 6.06
N GLY A 152 7.23 -31.16 7.00
CA GLY A 152 7.18 -29.77 7.44
C GLY A 152 8.11 -29.51 8.62
N TYR A 153 8.94 -28.48 8.52
CA TYR A 153 9.90 -28.04 9.54
C TYR A 153 9.44 -26.71 10.13
N THR A 154 9.10 -26.71 11.42
CA THR A 154 8.48 -25.57 12.10
C THR A 154 9.46 -24.42 12.36
N ILE A 155 8.95 -23.19 12.30
CA ILE A 155 9.70 -21.95 12.54
C ILE A 155 8.87 -21.05 13.49
N PRO A 156 9.32 -20.84 14.75
CA PRO A 156 10.44 -21.53 15.40
C PRO A 156 10.19 -23.03 15.56
N GLN A 157 11.25 -23.78 15.86
CA GLN A 157 11.15 -25.23 16.07
C GLN A 157 10.14 -25.57 17.17
N ASP A 158 9.26 -26.52 16.87
CA ASP A 158 8.21 -27.03 17.75
C ASP A 158 8.05 -28.55 17.55
N ASN A 159 7.43 -29.25 18.51
CA ASN A 159 7.24 -30.71 18.55
C ASN A 159 6.05 -31.20 17.69
N ILE A 160 5.57 -30.37 16.78
CA ILE A 160 4.46 -30.68 15.88
C ILE A 160 4.98 -31.49 14.71
N LYS A 161 4.34 -32.64 14.44
CA LYS A 161 4.65 -33.45 13.26
C LYS A 161 3.79 -32.99 12.10
N ILE A 162 4.43 -32.54 11.02
CA ILE A 162 3.76 -32.06 9.81
C ILE A 162 4.19 -32.94 8.65
N GLN A 163 3.22 -33.60 8.01
CA GLN A 163 3.43 -34.46 6.85
C GLN A 163 2.55 -33.99 5.71
N LYS A 164 3.15 -33.70 4.55
CA LYS A 164 2.44 -33.55 3.29
C LYS A 164 2.15 -34.94 2.73
N THR A 165 0.88 -35.24 2.48
CA THR A 165 0.40 -36.58 2.08
C THR A 165 -0.05 -36.65 0.63
N GLY A 166 -0.12 -35.51 -0.05
CA GLY A 166 -0.46 -35.39 -1.45
C GLY A 166 -0.36 -33.94 -1.90
N VAL A 167 -0.80 -33.65 -3.13
CA VAL A 167 -0.92 -32.28 -3.61
C VAL A 167 -1.85 -31.52 -2.67
N ASN A 168 -1.38 -30.38 -2.14
CA ASN A 168 -2.18 -29.50 -1.28
C ASN A 168 -2.81 -30.19 -0.05
N SER A 169 -2.23 -31.30 0.44
CA SER A 169 -2.82 -32.12 1.50
C SER A 169 -1.82 -32.40 2.62
N PHE A 170 -2.27 -32.23 3.87
CA PHE A 170 -1.43 -32.28 5.06
C PHE A 170 -2.08 -33.09 6.17
N ILE A 171 -1.25 -33.73 6.97
CA ILE A 171 -1.59 -34.27 8.29
C ILE A 171 -0.68 -33.59 9.31
N LEU A 172 -1.30 -32.98 10.33
CA LEU A 172 -0.58 -32.40 11.46
C LEU A 172 -0.93 -33.18 12.72
N THR A 173 0.06 -33.48 13.56
CA THR A 173 -0.13 -34.06 14.89
C THR A 173 0.56 -33.17 15.91
N ASP A 174 -0.21 -32.66 16.88
CA ASP A 174 0.34 -31.84 17.96
C ASP A 174 1.04 -32.69 19.04
N ASP A 175 1.67 -32.02 19.99
CA ASP A 175 2.42 -32.63 21.11
C ASP A 175 1.52 -33.42 22.08
N LYS A 176 0.21 -33.17 22.06
CA LYS A 176 -0.81 -33.85 22.86
C LYS A 176 -1.44 -35.05 22.15
N GLY A 177 -1.07 -35.30 20.89
CA GLY A 177 -1.59 -36.41 20.09
C GLY A 177 -2.92 -36.12 19.39
N ASN A 178 -3.35 -34.86 19.30
CA ASN A 178 -4.47 -34.47 18.45
C ASN A 178 -4.01 -34.45 16.99
N VAL A 179 -4.88 -34.92 16.10
CA VAL A 179 -4.57 -35.06 14.68
C VAL A 179 -5.50 -34.19 13.84
N PHE A 180 -4.94 -33.48 12.87
CA PHE A 180 -5.63 -32.60 11.95
C PHE A 180 -5.43 -33.10 10.52
N TRP A 181 -6.53 -33.23 9.78
CA TRP A 181 -6.50 -33.60 8.36
C TRP A 181 -6.90 -32.42 7.50
N ILE A 182 -6.10 -32.18 6.48
CA ILE A 182 -6.27 -31.10 5.50
C ILE A 182 -6.12 -31.72 4.12
N SER A 183 -7.08 -31.45 3.24
CA SER A 183 -6.99 -31.84 1.83
C SER A 183 -7.10 -30.63 0.91
N GLY A 184 -6.58 -30.78 -0.31
CA GLY A 184 -6.64 -29.73 -1.32
C GLY A 184 -8.06 -29.38 -1.79
N LYS A 185 -9.10 -30.11 -1.36
CA LYS A 185 -10.49 -29.88 -1.79
C LYS A 185 -11.09 -28.58 -1.25
N ASN A 186 -10.53 -28.06 -0.16
CA ASN A 186 -10.96 -26.86 0.55
C ASN A 186 -9.86 -25.78 0.49
N SER A 187 -9.24 -25.63 -0.68
CA SER A 187 -8.20 -24.65 -0.94
C SER A 187 -8.77 -23.29 -1.35
N VAL A 188 -7.98 -22.25 -1.10
CA VAL A 188 -8.16 -20.91 -1.61
C VAL A 188 -7.22 -20.71 -2.79
N ASN A 189 -7.80 -20.47 -3.96
CA ASN A 189 -7.08 -20.37 -5.22
C ASN A 189 -7.09 -18.93 -5.70
N GLY A 190 -5.94 -18.48 -6.20
CA GLY A 190 -5.79 -17.24 -6.94
C GLY A 190 -5.09 -17.52 -8.27
N GLY A 191 -5.35 -16.71 -9.28
CA GLY A 191 -4.68 -16.87 -10.57
C GLY A 191 -4.90 -15.74 -11.54
N ILE A 192 -3.97 -15.56 -12.46
CA ILE A 192 -4.15 -14.72 -13.65
C ILE A 192 -4.49 -15.69 -14.79
N PRO A 193 -5.69 -15.61 -15.38
CA PRO A 193 -6.13 -16.54 -16.42
C PRO A 193 -5.12 -16.64 -17.57
N GLY A 194 -4.68 -17.86 -17.88
CA GLY A 194 -3.72 -18.13 -18.94
C GLY A 194 -2.25 -17.92 -18.59
N GLU A 195 -1.93 -17.39 -17.40
CA GLU A 195 -0.55 -17.14 -16.97
C GLU A 195 -0.15 -17.98 -15.75
N MET A 196 -0.90 -17.88 -14.65
CA MET A 196 -0.50 -18.43 -13.36
C MET A 196 -1.70 -18.83 -12.52
N ASN A 197 -1.63 -19.99 -11.87
CA ASN A 197 -2.57 -20.42 -10.84
C ASN A 197 -1.79 -20.83 -9.60
N TYR A 198 -2.29 -20.47 -8.42
CA TYR A 198 -1.64 -20.74 -7.15
C TYR A 198 -2.65 -20.98 -6.04
N VAL A 199 -2.20 -21.64 -4.98
CA VAL A 199 -2.98 -21.89 -3.77
C VAL A 199 -2.36 -21.14 -2.60
N ASN A 200 -3.10 -20.25 -1.95
CA ASN A 200 -2.59 -19.48 -0.81
C ASN A 200 -3.03 -20.01 0.54
N SER A 201 -4.06 -20.84 0.59
CA SER A 201 -4.59 -21.31 1.86
C SER A 201 -5.32 -22.64 1.72
N TYR A 202 -5.33 -23.40 2.80
CA TYR A 202 -5.99 -24.67 2.96
C TYR A 202 -6.83 -24.61 4.23
N ALA A 203 -8.08 -25.08 4.17
CA ALA A 203 -8.92 -25.21 5.35
C ALA A 203 -8.92 -26.66 5.85
N ILE A 204 -8.96 -26.87 7.17
CA ILE A 204 -8.99 -28.23 7.73
C ILE A 204 -10.29 -28.93 7.39
N ASP A 205 -10.21 -30.24 7.17
CA ASP A 205 -11.36 -31.12 6.97
C ASP A 205 -11.90 -31.63 8.30
N SER A 206 -10.99 -32.05 9.18
CA SER A 206 -11.36 -32.64 10.45
C SER A 206 -10.25 -32.57 11.50
N LEU A 207 -10.67 -32.71 12.74
CA LEU A 207 -9.85 -32.83 13.93
C LEU A 207 -10.25 -34.10 14.67
N LYS A 208 -9.27 -34.86 15.15
CA LYS A 208 -9.46 -35.95 16.11
C LYS A 208 -8.64 -35.65 17.35
N THR A 209 -9.34 -35.56 18.48
CA THR A 209 -8.71 -35.39 19.79
C THR A 209 -7.91 -36.64 20.19
N ALA A 210 -6.97 -36.49 21.12
CA ALA A 210 -6.25 -37.62 21.72
C ALA A 210 -7.20 -38.66 22.35
N GLU A 211 -8.36 -38.23 22.85
CA GLU A 211 -9.44 -39.08 23.39
C GLU A 211 -10.28 -39.79 22.32
N GLY A 212 -10.04 -39.52 21.03
CA GLY A 212 -10.75 -40.13 19.91
C GLY A 212 -12.04 -39.43 19.48
N LYS A 213 -12.45 -38.34 20.14
CA LYS A 213 -13.58 -37.49 19.70
C LYS A 213 -13.20 -36.74 18.41
N THR A 214 -14.15 -36.60 17.49
CA THR A 214 -13.94 -35.99 16.18
C THR A 214 -14.74 -34.71 15.99
N VAL A 215 -14.17 -33.75 15.28
CA VAL A 215 -14.84 -32.55 14.79
C VAL A 215 -14.66 -32.49 13.27
N GLU A 216 -15.74 -32.30 12.53
CA GLU A 216 -15.73 -32.21 11.06
C GLU A 216 -16.09 -30.79 10.61
N PHE A 217 -15.37 -30.29 9.61
CA PHE A 217 -15.58 -28.98 9.00
C PHE A 217 -16.04 -29.19 7.56
N VAL A 218 -17.26 -28.74 7.26
CA VAL A 218 -17.90 -28.92 5.95
C VAL A 218 -17.92 -27.59 5.22
N TYR A 219 -17.47 -27.59 3.96
CA TYR A 219 -17.44 -26.42 3.09
C TYR A 219 -18.25 -26.73 1.83
N ALA A 220 -19.49 -26.23 1.80
CA ALA A 220 -20.46 -26.55 0.74
C ALA A 220 -20.90 -25.35 -0.10
N LYS A 221 -20.34 -24.17 0.16
CA LYS A 221 -20.66 -22.94 -0.56
C LYS A 221 -19.44 -22.49 -1.35
N ASN A 222 -19.63 -22.09 -2.60
CA ASN A 222 -18.54 -21.58 -3.44
C ASN A 222 -18.64 -20.07 -3.53
N GLN A 223 -17.50 -19.40 -3.48
CA GLN A 223 -17.39 -17.99 -3.81
C GLN A 223 -16.27 -17.82 -4.82
N SER A 224 -16.53 -17.04 -5.86
CA SER A 224 -15.50 -16.57 -6.76
C SER A 224 -15.77 -15.13 -7.17
N TYR A 225 -14.71 -14.42 -7.54
CA TYR A 225 -14.76 -13.05 -8.03
C TYR A 225 -13.46 -12.72 -8.75
N MET A 226 -13.44 -11.62 -9.48
CA MET A 226 -12.23 -11.08 -10.09
C MET A 226 -11.92 -9.68 -9.59
N GLU A 227 -10.63 -9.36 -9.54
CA GLU A 227 -10.16 -7.98 -9.37
C GLU A 227 -9.18 -7.57 -10.47
N ASN A 228 -9.15 -6.28 -10.77
CA ASN A 228 -8.20 -5.74 -11.74
C ASN A 228 -6.81 -5.70 -11.12
N SER A 229 -5.85 -6.26 -11.85
CA SER A 229 -4.42 -6.29 -11.52
C SER A 229 -3.66 -5.46 -12.55
N ILE A 230 -3.04 -4.38 -12.11
CA ILE A 230 -2.30 -3.46 -12.98
C ILE A 230 -0.83 -3.55 -12.59
N ARG A 231 0.03 -3.86 -13.56
CA ARG A 231 1.49 -3.80 -13.42
C ARG A 231 2.02 -2.77 -14.40
N GLU A 232 2.80 -1.83 -13.89
CA GLU A 232 3.47 -0.83 -14.70
C GLU A 232 4.97 -0.88 -14.44
N ASN A 233 5.76 -0.91 -15.51
CA ASN A 233 7.21 -0.92 -15.46
C ASN A 233 7.74 0.24 -16.31
N ALA A 234 8.55 1.10 -15.72
CA ALA A 234 9.25 2.16 -16.44
C ALA A 234 10.75 2.06 -16.16
N TYR A 235 11.54 2.20 -17.22
CA TYR A 235 12.99 2.39 -17.10
C TYR A 235 13.26 3.88 -17.11
N ILE A 236 13.66 4.41 -15.96
CA ILE A 236 13.96 5.83 -15.81
C ILE A 236 15.48 5.97 -15.86
N PRO A 237 16.05 6.56 -16.92
CA PRO A 237 17.49 6.78 -16.98
C PRO A 237 17.88 7.77 -15.87
N LEU A 238 18.88 7.40 -15.08
CA LEU A 238 19.49 8.32 -14.12
C LEU A 238 20.17 9.43 -14.91
N LEU A 239 19.57 10.62 -14.94
CA LEU A 239 20.18 11.79 -15.56
C LEU A 239 21.33 12.25 -14.66
N MET A 240 22.52 12.42 -15.24
CA MET A 240 23.60 13.15 -14.59
C MET A 240 23.17 14.62 -14.38
N ALA A 241 23.72 15.27 -13.35
CA ALA A 241 23.39 16.66 -13.00
C ALA A 241 23.39 17.58 -14.23
N GLY A 242 22.30 18.33 -14.46
CA GLY A 242 22.20 19.34 -15.52
C GLY A 242 21.20 19.10 -16.66
N SER A 243 20.41 18.01 -16.64
CA SER A 243 19.31 17.79 -17.60
C SER A 243 17.94 17.98 -16.92
N SER A 244 17.23 19.05 -17.30
CA SER A 244 15.97 19.49 -16.67
C SER A 244 14.72 19.10 -17.45
N THR A 245 14.69 17.91 -18.06
CA THR A 245 13.45 17.38 -18.65
C THR A 245 13.31 15.91 -18.34
N SER A 246 12.52 15.58 -17.34
CA SER A 246 12.03 14.22 -17.11
C SER A 246 10.56 14.14 -17.45
N MET A 247 10.27 14.02 -18.75
CA MET A 247 9.03 13.34 -19.13
C MET A 247 9.17 11.87 -18.75
N LEU A 248 8.09 11.25 -18.26
CA LEU A 248 8.07 9.81 -18.06
C LEU A 248 8.50 9.14 -19.39
N SER A 249 9.51 8.29 -19.34
CA SER A 249 9.90 7.48 -20.50
C SER A 249 8.73 6.56 -20.89
N LYS A 250 8.77 6.00 -22.10
CA LYS A 250 7.84 4.93 -22.49
C LYS A 250 7.83 3.86 -21.39
N TYR A 251 6.64 3.56 -20.86
CA TYR A 251 6.44 2.56 -19.83
C TYR A 251 5.58 1.43 -20.37
N ASP A 252 5.81 0.23 -19.84
CA ASP A 252 4.99 -0.92 -20.13
C ASP A 252 3.88 -1.00 -19.09
N ILE A 253 2.64 -1.15 -19.55
CA ILE A 253 1.47 -1.39 -18.71
C ILE A 253 0.85 -2.72 -19.08
N VAL A 254 0.69 -3.58 -18.09
CA VAL A 254 -0.04 -4.84 -18.18
C VAL A 254 -1.27 -4.73 -17.30
N ARG A 255 -2.45 -4.81 -17.94
CA ARG A 255 -3.73 -4.88 -17.25
C ARG A 255 -4.25 -6.30 -17.36
N ALA A 256 -4.32 -6.96 -16.21
CA ALA A 256 -4.85 -8.30 -16.07
C ALA A 256 -6.05 -8.30 -15.12
N LYS A 257 -6.76 -9.42 -15.09
CA LYS A 257 -7.69 -9.73 -14.01
C LYS A 257 -7.13 -10.90 -13.23
N THR A 258 -7.27 -10.83 -11.91
CA THR A 258 -6.95 -11.96 -11.04
C THR A 258 -8.24 -12.59 -10.57
N ASP A 259 -8.36 -13.88 -10.83
CA ASP A 259 -9.47 -14.73 -10.43
C ASP A 259 -9.19 -15.24 -9.03
N TYR A 260 -10.20 -15.17 -8.17
CA TYR A 260 -10.16 -15.74 -6.84
C TYR A 260 -11.31 -16.73 -6.70
N SER A 261 -11.03 -17.89 -6.09
CA SER A 261 -12.05 -18.86 -5.75
C SER A 261 -11.76 -19.57 -4.43
N GLU A 262 -12.82 -19.83 -3.67
CA GLU A 262 -12.76 -20.54 -2.39
C GLU A 262 -14.06 -21.27 -2.10
N LYS A 263 -13.96 -22.27 -1.21
CA LYS A 263 -15.12 -22.87 -0.55
C LYS A 263 -15.30 -22.27 0.83
N LEU A 264 -16.50 -21.83 1.11
CA LEU A 264 -16.90 -21.25 2.38
C LEU A 264 -17.47 -22.33 3.29
N ILE A 265 -17.19 -22.20 4.58
CA ILE A 265 -17.67 -23.10 5.62
C ILE A 265 -19.19 -23.05 5.69
N SER A 266 -19.85 -24.20 5.70
CA SER A 266 -21.31 -24.31 5.81
C SER A 266 -21.75 -24.97 7.11
N LYS A 267 -20.90 -25.84 7.68
CA LYS A 267 -21.24 -26.60 8.88
C LYS A 267 -19.99 -27.04 9.65
N ILE A 268 -20.08 -27.06 10.99
CA ILE A 268 -19.12 -27.75 11.87
C ILE A 268 -19.89 -28.78 12.70
N ILE A 269 -19.46 -30.03 12.67
CA ILE A 269 -20.11 -31.15 13.37
C ILE A 269 -19.20 -31.60 14.49
N PHE A 270 -19.73 -31.74 15.71
CA PHE A 270 -19.00 -32.18 16.89
C PHE A 270 -19.89 -33.05 17.80
N PRO A 271 -19.34 -33.80 18.77
CA PRO A 271 -20.13 -34.77 19.54
C PRO A 271 -21.32 -34.18 20.30
N GLU A 272 -21.19 -32.91 20.71
CA GLU A 272 -22.20 -32.20 21.50
C GLU A 272 -23.18 -31.37 20.64
N GLY A 273 -23.05 -31.38 19.31
CA GLY A 273 -23.93 -30.61 18.44
C GLY A 273 -23.35 -30.23 17.07
N GLU A 274 -23.94 -29.20 16.46
CA GLU A 274 -23.46 -28.64 15.21
C GLU A 274 -23.59 -27.12 15.15
N VAL A 275 -22.74 -26.50 14.32
CA VAL A 275 -22.85 -25.08 13.96
C VAL A 275 -23.17 -25.00 12.47
N LEU A 276 -24.20 -24.23 12.10
CA LEU A 276 -24.59 -23.96 10.72
C LEU A 276 -24.25 -22.53 10.33
N PHE A 277 -23.74 -22.37 9.10
CA PHE A 277 -23.44 -21.09 8.47
C PHE A 277 -24.32 -20.94 7.22
N GLU A 278 -25.25 -19.98 7.27
CA GLU A 278 -26.20 -19.73 6.18
C GLU A 278 -25.87 -18.42 5.49
N TYR A 279 -25.94 -18.40 4.16
CA TYR A 279 -25.48 -17.30 3.32
C TYR A 279 -26.63 -16.64 2.54
N SER A 280 -26.33 -15.50 1.93
CA SER A 280 -27.29 -14.68 1.18
C SER A 280 -27.83 -15.33 -0.10
N ASP A 281 -27.22 -16.41 -0.59
CA ASP A 281 -27.74 -17.20 -1.71
C ASP A 281 -29.03 -17.96 -1.37
N ASN A 282 -29.38 -18.05 -0.09
CA ASN A 282 -30.72 -18.43 0.34
C ASN A 282 -31.68 -17.22 0.18
N PRO A 283 -32.78 -17.34 -0.59
CA PRO A 283 -33.74 -16.26 -0.80
C PRO A 283 -34.30 -15.64 0.48
N LEU A 284 -34.39 -16.41 1.57
CA LEU A 284 -34.85 -15.94 2.88
C LEU A 284 -33.89 -14.96 3.56
N TYR A 285 -32.63 -14.91 3.10
CA TYR A 285 -31.56 -14.16 3.75
C TYR A 285 -30.87 -13.18 2.80
N SER A 286 -31.56 -12.70 1.78
CA SER A 286 -31.01 -11.72 0.83
C SER A 286 -30.51 -10.42 1.51
N ILE A 287 -29.58 -9.73 0.83
CA ILE A 287 -29.06 -8.42 1.22
C ILE A 287 -29.76 -7.39 0.33
N GLU A 288 -30.53 -6.48 0.92
CA GLU A 288 -31.31 -5.49 0.16
C GLU A 288 -32.13 -6.12 -0.99
N ASN A 289 -32.77 -7.28 -0.72
CA ASN A 289 -33.52 -8.09 -1.69
C ASN A 289 -32.68 -8.70 -2.82
N ASN A 290 -31.36 -8.77 -2.67
CA ASN A 290 -30.45 -9.42 -3.61
C ASN A 290 -29.73 -10.61 -2.96
N ALA A 291 -29.68 -11.74 -3.66
CA ALA A 291 -28.95 -12.92 -3.20
C ALA A 291 -27.42 -12.70 -3.19
N TYR A 292 -26.95 -11.84 -4.09
CA TYR A 292 -25.53 -11.62 -4.33
C TYR A 292 -25.08 -10.23 -3.91
N ARG A 293 -23.82 -10.16 -3.53
CA ARG A 293 -23.15 -8.93 -3.15
C ARG A 293 -23.02 -7.98 -4.33
N LYS A 294 -23.12 -6.67 -4.07
CA LYS A 294 -22.91 -5.61 -5.08
C LYS A 294 -21.43 -5.37 -5.36
N ASP A 295 -20.56 -5.67 -4.41
CA ASP A 295 -19.17 -5.25 -4.44
C ASP A 295 -18.21 -6.22 -5.12
N ILE A 296 -18.65 -7.41 -5.52
CA ILE A 296 -17.80 -8.40 -6.22
C ILE A 296 -18.57 -9.12 -7.31
N ALA A 297 -17.88 -9.50 -8.39
CA ALA A 297 -18.45 -10.25 -9.50
C ALA A 297 -17.35 -10.98 -10.30
N THR A 298 -17.76 -11.92 -11.15
CA THR A 298 -16.91 -12.57 -12.15
C THR A 298 -17.41 -12.20 -13.55
N THR A 299 -16.56 -11.60 -14.38
CA THR A 299 -16.80 -11.32 -15.80
C THR A 299 -16.18 -12.35 -16.74
N ILE A 300 -16.97 -13.17 -17.42
CA ILE A 300 -16.49 -14.12 -18.45
C ILE A 300 -16.90 -13.58 -19.83
N GLY A 301 -15.91 -13.19 -20.65
CA GLY A 301 -16.17 -12.51 -21.91
C GLY A 301 -16.91 -11.19 -21.67
N THR A 302 -18.13 -11.07 -22.22
CA THR A 302 -19.01 -9.91 -22.02
C THR A 302 -20.02 -10.09 -20.87
N THR A 303 -20.08 -11.29 -20.26
CA THR A 303 -21.08 -11.63 -19.24
C THR A 303 -20.53 -11.39 -17.85
N THR A 304 -21.21 -10.58 -17.05
CA THR A 304 -20.89 -10.42 -15.61
C THR A 304 -21.83 -11.27 -14.76
N LEU A 305 -21.27 -12.27 -14.11
CA LEU A 305 -21.94 -13.14 -13.13
C LEU A 305 -21.74 -12.56 -11.72
N LYS A 306 -22.84 -12.26 -11.03
CA LYS A 306 -22.82 -11.92 -9.60
C LYS A 306 -22.93 -13.21 -8.81
N ASN A 307 -21.85 -13.60 -8.16
CA ASN A 307 -21.66 -14.88 -7.46
C ASN A 307 -21.02 -14.70 -6.07
N GLY A 308 -20.79 -13.45 -5.65
CA GLY A 308 -20.36 -13.15 -4.29
C GLY A 308 -21.50 -13.26 -3.30
N ILE A 309 -21.27 -13.91 -2.17
CA ILE A 309 -22.28 -14.12 -1.12
C ILE A 309 -21.80 -13.59 0.23
N ALA A 310 -22.72 -13.23 1.11
CA ALA A 310 -22.39 -12.82 2.48
C ALA A 310 -22.94 -13.84 3.48
N LEU A 311 -22.25 -14.01 4.62
CA LEU A 311 -22.72 -14.81 5.73
C LEU A 311 -23.88 -14.09 6.40
N ARG A 312 -25.03 -14.73 6.54
CA ARG A 312 -26.24 -14.12 7.08
C ARG A 312 -26.61 -14.65 8.44
N ASN A 313 -26.43 -15.95 8.67
CA ASN A 313 -26.75 -16.55 9.96
C ASN A 313 -25.67 -17.51 10.45
N ILE A 314 -25.46 -17.49 11.76
CA ILE A 314 -24.78 -18.57 12.49
C ILE A 314 -25.77 -19.14 13.49
N LYS A 315 -26.09 -20.43 13.34
CA LYS A 315 -26.99 -21.16 14.23
C LYS A 315 -26.23 -22.29 14.90
N VAL A 316 -26.46 -22.49 16.19
CA VAL A 316 -25.82 -23.59 16.95
C VAL A 316 -26.91 -24.47 17.51
N TYR A 317 -26.82 -25.77 17.23
CA TYR A 317 -27.70 -26.79 17.76
C TYR A 317 -26.91 -27.69 18.70
N ASN A 318 -27.52 -28.07 19.82
CA ASN A 318 -26.94 -29.10 20.68
C ASN A 318 -27.25 -30.50 20.13
N LYS A 319 -26.73 -31.54 20.80
CA LYS A 319 -26.94 -32.95 20.46
C LYS A 319 -28.41 -33.39 20.39
N ALA A 320 -29.30 -32.70 21.11
CA ALA A 320 -30.74 -32.95 21.07
C ALA A 320 -31.45 -32.15 19.96
N SER A 321 -30.69 -31.54 19.03
CA SER A 321 -31.17 -30.68 17.95
C SER A 321 -31.93 -29.44 18.42
N VAL A 322 -31.66 -28.98 19.66
CA VAL A 322 -32.22 -27.73 20.18
C VAL A 322 -31.32 -26.58 19.79
N LEU A 323 -31.91 -25.54 19.21
CA LEU A 323 -31.23 -24.29 18.86
C LEU A 323 -30.81 -23.55 20.15
N ILE A 324 -29.51 -23.38 20.36
CA ILE A 324 -28.93 -22.73 21.55
C ILE A 324 -28.26 -21.39 21.26
N LYS A 325 -27.96 -21.09 19.98
CA LYS A 325 -27.51 -19.77 19.52
C LYS A 325 -28.06 -19.50 18.12
N ASP A 326 -28.44 -18.25 17.87
CA ASP A 326 -28.93 -17.79 16.58
C ASP A 326 -28.52 -16.34 16.37
N TYR A 327 -27.52 -16.13 15.52
CA TYR A 327 -27.02 -14.81 15.17
C TYR A 327 -27.39 -14.46 13.74
N THR A 328 -27.87 -13.24 13.52
CA THR A 328 -28.11 -12.65 12.21
C THR A 328 -27.15 -11.49 11.95
N PHE A 329 -26.47 -11.51 10.81
CA PHE A 329 -25.55 -10.47 10.38
C PHE A 329 -26.25 -9.56 9.39
N ASN A 330 -26.32 -8.27 9.68
CA ASN A 330 -27.04 -7.28 8.86
C ASN A 330 -26.09 -6.34 8.14
N TYR A 331 -26.39 -6.07 6.87
CA TYR A 331 -25.48 -5.36 5.97
C TYR A 331 -26.15 -4.21 5.24
N SER A 332 -25.30 -3.25 4.89
CA SER A 332 -25.49 -2.24 3.86
C SER A 332 -24.19 -2.12 3.07
N TYR A 333 -23.99 -1.02 2.34
CA TYR A 333 -22.77 -0.77 1.56
C TYR A 333 -22.16 0.59 1.90
N PHE A 334 -20.83 0.64 1.88
CA PHE A 334 -20.14 1.89 1.63
C PHE A 334 -20.34 2.26 0.16
N ASN A 335 -20.96 3.41 -0.07
CA ASN A 335 -21.41 3.81 -1.38
C ASN A 335 -20.41 4.74 -2.09
N PRO A 336 -20.37 4.69 -3.43
CA PRO A 336 -19.68 5.71 -4.22
C PRO A 336 -20.39 7.06 -4.14
N GLN A 337 -19.76 8.11 -4.67
CA GLN A 337 -20.37 9.44 -4.80
C GLN A 337 -21.67 9.39 -5.63
N THR A 338 -21.65 8.62 -6.71
CA THR A 338 -22.77 8.43 -7.63
C THR A 338 -23.04 6.94 -7.79
N PRO A 339 -24.30 6.48 -7.68
CA PRO A 339 -24.65 5.08 -7.94
C PRO A 339 -24.12 4.61 -9.30
N SER A 340 -23.62 3.38 -9.31
CA SER A 340 -22.94 2.76 -10.44
C SER A 340 -23.25 1.26 -10.47
N ASP A 341 -23.09 0.59 -11.61
CA ASP A 341 -23.19 -0.87 -11.70
C ASP A 341 -21.83 -1.56 -11.58
N ILE A 342 -20.76 -0.79 -11.37
CA ILE A 342 -19.39 -1.30 -11.27
C ILE A 342 -19.16 -1.83 -9.85
N PRO A 343 -18.87 -3.13 -9.67
CA PRO A 343 -18.71 -3.71 -8.33
C PRO A 343 -17.61 -3.05 -7.49
N GLN A 344 -16.53 -2.59 -8.13
CA GLN A 344 -15.40 -1.92 -7.48
C GLN A 344 -15.77 -0.58 -6.80
N ASP A 345 -16.94 -0.02 -7.11
CA ASP A 345 -17.45 1.22 -6.49
C ASP A 345 -18.06 0.98 -5.10
N TYR A 346 -18.46 -0.25 -4.78
CA TYR A 346 -19.10 -0.61 -3.51
C TYR A 346 -18.19 -1.42 -2.61
N ARG A 347 -18.45 -1.41 -1.30
CA ARG A 347 -17.83 -2.32 -0.33
C ARG A 347 -18.87 -2.77 0.70
N LEU A 348 -19.00 -4.07 0.93
CA LEU A 348 -19.96 -4.62 1.90
C LEU A 348 -19.68 -4.08 3.32
N LYS A 349 -20.71 -3.52 3.98
CA LYS A 349 -20.61 -2.92 5.32
C LYS A 349 -21.46 -3.71 6.30
N LEU A 350 -20.85 -4.16 7.40
CA LEU A 350 -21.56 -4.85 8.48
C LEU A 350 -22.14 -3.81 9.46
N ASP A 351 -23.46 -3.72 9.55
CA ASP A 351 -24.13 -2.74 10.41
C ASP A 351 -24.29 -3.27 11.83
N ASN A 352 -24.67 -4.55 11.96
CA ASN A 352 -24.85 -5.20 13.26
C ASN A 352 -24.83 -6.72 13.19
N VAL A 353 -24.57 -7.33 14.34
CA VAL A 353 -24.85 -8.75 14.62
C VAL A 353 -25.94 -8.82 15.68
N TYR A 354 -27.07 -9.42 15.35
CA TYR A 354 -28.23 -9.56 16.21
C TYR A 354 -28.36 -11.00 16.72
N ASP A 355 -28.39 -11.18 18.04
CA ASP A 355 -28.72 -12.44 18.71
C ASP A 355 -30.25 -12.54 18.82
N ASN A 356 -30.83 -13.43 18.00
CA ASN A 356 -32.27 -13.66 17.93
C ASN A 356 -32.84 -14.24 19.23
N LEU A 357 -32.06 -15.04 19.98
CA LEU A 357 -32.50 -15.66 21.22
C LEU A 357 -32.46 -14.70 22.39
N GLN A 358 -31.49 -13.78 22.39
CA GLN A 358 -31.34 -12.77 23.45
C GLN A 358 -32.03 -11.44 23.13
N ASN A 359 -32.56 -11.27 21.91
CA ASN A 359 -33.13 -10.01 21.42
C ASN A 359 -32.18 -8.83 21.66
N ALA A 360 -30.91 -9.01 21.29
CA ALA A 360 -29.86 -8.04 21.53
C ALA A 360 -28.89 -7.97 20.35
N TYR A 361 -28.19 -6.85 20.19
CA TYR A 361 -27.25 -6.68 19.09
C TYR A 361 -25.93 -6.04 19.51
N HIS A 362 -24.90 -6.36 18.74
CA HIS A 362 -23.73 -5.51 18.59
C HIS A 362 -23.95 -4.62 17.37
N ARG A 363 -23.82 -3.29 17.52
CA ARG A 363 -23.93 -2.32 16.41
C ARG A 363 -22.59 -1.66 16.13
N PHE A 364 -22.32 -1.43 14.85
CA PHE A 364 -21.06 -0.89 14.36
C PHE A 364 -21.27 0.46 13.69
N SER A 365 -20.34 1.38 13.90
CA SER A 365 -20.29 2.66 13.20
C SER A 365 -18.90 2.89 12.64
N TYR A 366 -18.84 3.51 11.47
CA TYR A 366 -17.60 3.66 10.70
C TYR A 366 -17.31 5.13 10.39
N ASN A 367 -16.10 5.41 9.96
CA ASN A 367 -15.76 6.70 9.39
C ASN A 367 -16.30 6.80 7.96
N GLU A 368 -17.40 7.55 7.80
CA GLU A 368 -18.05 7.81 6.52
C GLU A 368 -18.05 9.33 6.23
N THR A 369 -16.98 10.04 6.62
CA THR A 369 -16.85 11.50 6.40
C THR A 369 -16.72 11.89 4.92
N SER A 370 -16.49 10.92 4.04
CA SER A 370 -16.43 11.11 2.58
C SER A 370 -17.00 9.87 1.87
N TYR A 371 -17.16 9.98 0.56
CA TYR A 371 -17.51 8.82 -0.28
C TYR A 371 -16.26 7.99 -0.57
N PHE A 372 -16.47 6.73 -0.92
CA PHE A 372 -15.37 5.84 -1.23
C PHE A 372 -14.91 5.96 -2.70
N PRO A 373 -13.60 6.05 -2.96
CA PRO A 373 -13.06 5.91 -4.31
C PRO A 373 -13.22 4.47 -4.81
N ARG A 374 -13.26 4.31 -6.12
CA ARG A 374 -13.32 2.99 -6.78
C ARG A 374 -12.06 2.17 -6.47
N ARG A 375 -12.19 0.86 -6.26
CA ARG A 375 -11.02 -0.05 -6.17
C ARG A 375 -10.28 -0.15 -7.51
N SER A 376 -9.00 -0.46 -7.45
CA SER A 376 -8.09 -0.54 -8.59
C SER A 376 -7.93 0.78 -9.36
N THR A 377 -8.07 1.89 -8.65
CA THR A 377 -7.77 3.26 -9.14
C THR A 377 -6.50 3.80 -8.49
N ASN A 378 -6.07 4.96 -8.94
CA ASN A 378 -4.83 5.59 -8.53
C ASN A 378 -4.98 6.50 -7.29
N ASN A 379 -5.78 6.05 -6.33
CA ASN A 379 -6.21 6.84 -5.16
C ASN A 379 -5.56 6.41 -3.84
N ASP A 380 -4.41 5.74 -3.89
CA ASP A 380 -3.70 5.25 -2.71
C ASP A 380 -2.30 5.85 -2.49
N ASP A 381 -1.91 5.96 -1.22
CA ASP A 381 -0.56 6.28 -0.80
C ASP A 381 0.43 5.14 -1.06
N TYR A 382 1.71 5.34 -0.74
CA TYR A 382 2.76 4.32 -0.86
C TYR A 382 2.48 2.99 -0.13
N TRP A 383 1.54 2.98 0.83
CA TRP A 383 1.18 1.82 1.67
C TRP A 383 -0.16 1.20 1.28
N GLY A 384 -0.80 1.72 0.23
CA GLY A 384 -2.08 1.25 -0.28
C GLY A 384 -3.31 1.82 0.43
N TYR A 385 -3.16 2.83 1.30
CA TYR A 385 -4.28 3.49 1.96
C TYR A 385 -4.83 4.62 1.10
N MET A 386 -6.13 4.86 1.18
CA MET A 386 -6.78 5.93 0.41
C MET A 386 -6.14 7.28 0.71
N ASN A 387 -5.69 8.00 -0.32
CA ASN A 387 -5.12 9.34 -0.21
C ASN A 387 -5.83 10.40 -1.06
N SER A 388 -6.79 9.97 -1.89
CA SER A 388 -7.64 10.79 -2.73
C SER A 388 -8.99 10.09 -2.94
N VAL A 389 -10.01 10.86 -3.32
CA VAL A 389 -11.35 10.38 -3.68
C VAL A 389 -11.71 10.69 -5.14
N ILE A 390 -10.76 11.23 -5.91
CA ILE A 390 -10.94 11.59 -7.32
C ILE A 390 -10.57 10.37 -8.17
N ASN A 391 -11.54 9.73 -8.82
CA ASN A 391 -11.27 8.56 -9.68
C ASN A 391 -10.43 8.98 -10.91
N THR A 392 -9.11 8.81 -10.84
CA THR A 392 -8.18 9.00 -11.96
C THR A 392 -7.78 7.63 -12.51
N ASP A 393 -8.61 7.06 -13.38
CA ASP A 393 -8.37 5.74 -13.99
C ASP A 393 -7.27 5.80 -15.08
N ASP A 394 -6.96 7.00 -15.56
CA ASP A 394 -6.11 7.28 -16.73
C ASP A 394 -4.66 7.71 -16.41
N ASP A 395 -4.34 7.99 -15.15
CA ASP A 395 -2.96 8.27 -14.76
C ASP A 395 -2.17 6.96 -14.65
N HIS A 396 -0.85 7.04 -14.77
CA HIS A 396 0.02 5.94 -14.40
C HIS A 396 0.23 5.91 -12.88
N ASN A 397 0.46 4.72 -12.33
CA ASN A 397 0.71 4.47 -10.92
C ASN A 397 2.09 4.90 -10.42
N PHE A 398 2.98 5.37 -11.29
CA PHE A 398 4.28 5.88 -10.86
C PHE A 398 4.11 7.09 -9.91
N PRO A 399 4.96 7.18 -8.87
CA PRO A 399 4.96 8.34 -8.00
C PRO A 399 5.41 9.60 -8.76
N ARG A 400 4.91 10.76 -8.35
CA ARG A 400 5.27 12.07 -8.92
C ARG A 400 6.77 12.37 -8.84
N GLU A 401 7.41 11.88 -7.78
CA GLU A 401 8.81 12.14 -7.42
C GLU A 401 9.53 10.80 -7.21
N THR A 402 10.72 10.64 -7.79
CA THR A 402 11.66 9.55 -7.44
C THR A 402 12.89 10.13 -6.77
N PHE A 403 13.44 9.41 -5.79
CA PHE A 403 14.65 9.82 -5.08
C PHE A 403 15.83 8.98 -5.56
N ASN A 404 16.90 9.66 -5.98
CA ASN A 404 18.24 9.11 -6.04
C ASN A 404 19.13 9.93 -5.09
N ASP A 405 20.29 9.40 -4.69
CA ASP A 405 21.19 10.00 -3.68
C ASP A 405 21.67 11.42 -4.02
N ILE A 406 21.52 11.85 -5.27
CA ILE A 406 22.08 13.09 -5.82
C ILE A 406 21.01 14.16 -6.10
N ILE A 407 19.87 13.83 -6.77
CA ILE A 407 18.80 14.80 -7.14
C ILE A 407 17.44 14.08 -7.24
N PRO A 408 16.34 14.58 -6.64
CA PRO A 408 14.98 14.12 -6.90
C PRO A 408 14.54 14.40 -8.33
N GLN A 409 13.93 13.43 -8.99
CA GLN A 409 13.46 13.56 -10.36
C GLN A 409 11.92 13.62 -10.37
N TYR A 410 11.37 14.69 -10.95
CA TYR A 410 9.94 14.82 -11.18
C TYR A 410 9.55 14.10 -12.47
N ILE A 411 9.00 12.91 -12.36
CA ILE A 411 8.68 12.07 -13.53
C ILE A 411 7.24 12.22 -14.02
N GLY A 412 6.47 13.16 -13.45
CA GLY A 412 5.10 13.46 -13.91
C GLY A 412 4.03 12.46 -13.46
N GLY A 413 4.28 11.69 -12.40
CA GLY A 413 3.31 10.75 -11.81
C GLY A 413 2.36 11.33 -10.76
N ARG A 414 1.66 10.43 -10.06
CA ARG A 414 0.63 10.79 -9.07
C ARG A 414 1.19 11.04 -7.67
N ASP A 415 0.45 11.78 -6.87
CA ASP A 415 0.78 11.94 -5.46
C ASP A 415 0.48 10.66 -4.68
N ARG A 416 1.50 10.11 -4.03
CA ARG A 416 1.41 8.93 -3.15
C ARG A 416 1.70 9.27 -1.69
N LYS A 417 1.76 10.57 -1.35
CA LYS A 417 1.85 11.04 0.04
C LYS A 417 0.58 10.69 0.79
N VAL A 418 0.73 10.53 2.09
CA VAL A 418 -0.38 10.20 3.00
C VAL A 418 -1.31 11.39 3.12
N ASN A 419 -2.61 11.15 2.96
CA ASN A 419 -3.63 12.12 3.31
C ASN A 419 -4.41 11.62 4.55
N THR A 420 -4.26 12.32 5.67
CA THR A 420 -4.89 11.93 6.95
C THR A 420 -6.41 12.01 6.92
N ASN A 421 -6.99 12.79 5.99
CA ASN A 421 -8.44 12.90 5.83
C ASN A 421 -9.06 11.66 5.16
N PHE A 422 -8.30 11.00 4.27
CA PHE A 422 -8.80 9.86 3.49
C PHE A 422 -8.27 8.51 3.98
N SER A 423 -7.06 8.47 4.57
CA SER A 423 -6.48 7.21 5.06
C SER A 423 -7.29 6.56 6.19
N GLN A 424 -8.10 7.35 6.90
CA GLN A 424 -9.03 6.89 7.94
C GLN A 424 -10.43 6.54 7.42
N LEU A 425 -10.70 6.63 6.12
CA LEU A 425 -12.03 6.36 5.59
C LEU A 425 -12.39 4.86 5.76
N GLY A 426 -13.64 4.59 6.15
CA GLY A 426 -14.15 3.23 6.31
C GLY A 426 -13.81 2.52 7.61
N VAL A 427 -12.96 3.10 8.47
CA VAL A 427 -12.53 2.43 9.69
C VAL A 427 -13.64 2.39 10.74
N LEU A 428 -13.70 1.34 11.56
CA LEU A 428 -14.66 1.21 12.65
C LEU A 428 -14.37 2.24 13.75
N THR A 429 -15.30 3.15 14.00
CA THR A 429 -15.18 4.23 14.99
C THR A 429 -15.92 3.94 16.29
N ARG A 430 -16.96 3.08 16.26
CA ARG A 430 -17.72 2.72 17.47
C ARG A 430 -18.29 1.31 17.41
N ILE A 431 -18.28 0.65 18.57
CA ILE A 431 -19.05 -0.57 18.86
C ILE A 431 -20.02 -0.25 19.97
N THR A 432 -21.30 -0.53 19.75
CA THR A 432 -22.33 -0.50 20.80
C THR A 432 -22.69 -1.94 21.16
N TYR A 433 -22.57 -2.27 22.45
CA TYR A 433 -22.78 -3.61 22.97
C TYR A 433 -24.26 -3.85 23.34
N PRO A 434 -24.69 -5.11 23.45
CA PRO A 434 -26.01 -5.50 23.97
C PRO A 434 -26.44 -4.80 25.26
N THR A 435 -25.47 -4.51 26.13
CA THR A 435 -25.70 -3.84 27.43
C THR A 435 -25.98 -2.34 27.32
N GLY A 436 -26.01 -1.77 26.11
CA GLY A 436 -26.16 -0.32 25.87
C GLY A 436 -24.85 0.48 26.03
N GLY A 437 -23.83 -0.09 26.69
CA GLY A 437 -22.49 0.48 26.72
C GLY A 437 -21.84 0.52 25.33
N TYR A 438 -20.85 1.39 25.16
CA TYR A 438 -20.15 1.52 23.88
C TYR A 438 -18.65 1.73 24.04
N LYS A 439 -17.92 1.35 22.99
CA LYS A 439 -16.48 1.53 22.84
C LYS A 439 -16.22 2.36 21.59
N ASN A 440 -15.63 3.54 21.78
CA ASN A 440 -15.17 4.40 20.70
C ASN A 440 -13.70 4.13 20.39
N LEU A 441 -13.37 4.15 19.10
CA LEU A 441 -12.04 3.96 18.54
C LEU A 441 -11.62 5.22 17.80
N TYR A 442 -10.47 5.77 18.18
CA TYR A 442 -9.87 6.93 17.54
C TYR A 442 -8.54 6.50 16.90
N TYR A 443 -8.35 6.86 15.64
CA TYR A 443 -7.18 6.48 14.86
C TYR A 443 -6.26 7.67 14.62
N GLU A 444 -5.00 7.37 14.34
CA GLU A 444 -4.04 8.30 13.76
C GLU A 444 -3.10 7.54 12.83
N ASN A 445 -2.47 8.27 11.90
CA ASN A 445 -1.43 7.72 11.06
C ASN A 445 -0.16 7.45 11.87
N ASN A 446 0.64 6.50 11.39
CA ASN A 446 2.00 6.37 11.90
C ASN A 446 2.82 7.60 11.50
N THR A 447 3.85 7.92 12.27
CA THR A 447 4.78 9.01 11.97
C THR A 447 6.18 8.49 11.82
N ALA A 448 6.96 9.11 10.93
CA ALA A 448 8.37 8.84 10.78
C ALA A 448 9.14 10.17 10.75
N LEU A 449 10.35 10.13 11.29
CA LEU A 449 11.32 11.19 11.09
C LEU A 449 11.82 11.07 9.64
N THR A 450 11.48 12.03 8.79
CA THR A 450 11.92 12.05 7.40
C THR A 450 12.83 13.25 7.17
N THR A 451 13.89 13.03 6.41
CA THR A 451 14.70 14.11 5.86
C THR A 451 14.03 14.58 4.59
N GLN A 452 13.55 15.82 4.58
CA GLN A 452 13.10 16.46 3.37
C GLN A 452 14.25 17.25 2.76
N TYR A 453 14.33 17.16 1.44
CA TYR A 453 15.27 17.90 0.64
C TYR A 453 14.50 19.03 -0.03
N ASP A 454 14.91 20.25 0.27
CA ASP A 454 14.41 21.43 -0.42
C ASP A 454 15.53 22.04 -1.26
N PHE A 455 15.17 22.50 -2.45
CA PHE A 455 16.11 23.09 -3.40
C PHE A 455 15.93 24.59 -3.38
N GLN A 456 16.97 25.28 -2.92
CA GLN A 456 17.00 26.73 -2.91
C GLN A 456 17.96 27.22 -3.98
N ILE A 457 17.63 28.33 -4.66
CA ILE A 457 18.54 28.95 -5.61
C ILE A 457 19.54 29.78 -4.81
N GLN A 458 20.79 29.32 -4.78
CA GLN A 458 21.91 30.13 -4.33
C GLN A 458 22.32 31.08 -5.46
N ARG A 459 22.50 32.35 -5.11
CA ARG A 459 22.99 33.40 -6.00
C ARG A 459 24.35 33.86 -5.50
N ASP A 460 25.39 33.62 -6.29
CA ASP A 460 26.72 34.11 -6.02
C ASP A 460 27.07 35.19 -7.03
N HIS A 461 27.31 36.41 -6.54
CA HIS A 461 27.77 37.50 -7.39
C HIS A 461 29.15 37.17 -7.98
N TYR A 462 29.31 37.34 -9.30
CA TYR A 462 30.58 37.08 -9.96
C TYR A 462 31.26 38.35 -10.42
N GLU A 463 30.54 39.21 -11.15
CA GLU A 463 31.13 40.39 -11.75
C GLU A 463 30.09 41.50 -11.96
N GLU A 464 30.53 42.75 -11.86
CA GLU A 464 29.70 43.93 -12.14
C GLU A 464 30.49 44.94 -12.98
N LEU A 465 29.80 45.50 -13.98
CA LEU A 465 30.25 46.66 -14.73
C LEU A 465 29.38 47.85 -14.32
N ASN A 466 30.02 48.92 -13.90
CA ASN A 466 29.36 50.16 -13.49
C ASN A 466 29.80 51.30 -14.42
N ASN A 467 28.84 52.12 -14.84
CA ASN A 467 29.12 53.42 -15.47
C ASN A 467 28.32 54.50 -14.76
N VAL A 468 29.01 55.30 -13.96
CA VAL A 468 28.44 56.37 -13.13
C VAL A 468 29.11 57.68 -13.50
N TYR A 469 28.33 58.75 -13.63
CA TYR A 469 28.85 60.09 -13.88
C TYR A 469 29.88 60.51 -12.83
N LYS A 470 31.01 61.06 -13.28
CA LYS A 470 32.08 61.63 -12.45
C LYS A 470 32.34 63.07 -12.86
N PRO A 471 32.10 64.06 -11.99
CA PRO A 471 32.38 65.46 -12.29
C PRO A 471 33.84 65.67 -12.72
N GLY A 472 34.04 66.37 -13.83
CA GLY A 472 35.38 66.74 -14.33
C GLY A 472 36.09 65.67 -15.19
N VAL A 473 35.46 64.52 -15.45
CA VAL A 473 35.99 63.48 -16.34
C VAL A 473 35.25 63.52 -17.68
N TYR A 474 35.91 64.00 -18.73
CA TYR A 474 35.33 64.12 -20.07
C TYR A 474 35.53 62.83 -20.88
N GLY A 475 34.46 62.31 -21.49
CA GLY A 475 34.51 61.17 -22.42
C GLY A 475 34.26 59.77 -21.81
N ASP A 476 34.00 59.65 -20.50
CA ASP A 476 33.69 58.39 -19.81
C ASP A 476 32.21 57.98 -19.95
N ASN A 477 31.72 57.99 -21.19
CA ASN A 477 30.31 57.72 -21.52
C ASN A 477 30.08 56.24 -21.87
N SER A 478 31.13 55.45 -22.03
CA SER A 478 31.06 54.04 -22.38
C SER A 478 31.96 53.21 -21.49
N SER A 479 31.48 52.08 -21.02
CA SER A 479 32.28 51.10 -20.30
C SER A 479 32.05 49.74 -20.92
N GLU A 480 33.11 48.98 -21.15
CA GLU A 480 33.01 47.60 -21.65
C GLU A 480 33.92 46.68 -20.84
N LYS A 481 33.48 45.44 -20.62
CA LYS A 481 34.27 44.41 -19.94
C LYS A 481 34.01 43.07 -20.59
N THR A 482 35.08 42.41 -21.02
CA THR A 482 35.05 41.06 -21.60
C THR A 482 35.80 40.09 -20.70
N PHE A 483 35.16 38.98 -20.35
CA PHE A 483 35.73 37.94 -19.51
C PHE A 483 35.11 36.58 -19.82
N SER A 484 35.70 35.51 -19.28
CA SER A 484 35.13 34.17 -19.30
C SER A 484 35.09 33.63 -17.88
N ILE A 485 34.01 32.94 -17.53
CA ILE A 485 33.90 32.23 -16.25
C ILE A 485 34.50 30.83 -16.45
N PRO A 486 35.58 30.45 -15.75
CA PRO A 486 36.16 29.12 -15.88
C PRO A 486 35.20 28.03 -15.42
N SER A 487 35.24 26.85 -16.06
CA SER A 487 34.41 25.70 -15.65
C SER A 487 34.69 25.25 -14.21
N SER A 488 35.87 25.53 -13.64
CA SER A 488 36.16 25.25 -12.23
C SER A 488 35.29 26.04 -11.26
N VAL A 489 34.70 27.18 -11.67
CA VAL A 489 33.88 28.04 -10.82
C VAL A 489 32.44 27.53 -10.71
N PHE A 490 31.90 26.95 -11.78
CA PHE A 490 30.49 26.52 -11.84
C PHE A 490 30.27 25.03 -12.15
N GLY A 491 31.29 24.31 -12.63
CA GLY A 491 31.16 22.94 -13.14
C GLY A 491 30.81 21.89 -12.09
N ASN A 492 31.09 22.15 -10.81
CA ASN A 492 30.71 21.29 -9.69
C ASN A 492 29.38 21.71 -9.02
N ARG A 493 28.72 22.75 -9.52
CA ARG A 493 27.46 23.25 -8.96
C ARG A 493 26.28 22.53 -9.62
N SER A 494 25.18 22.34 -8.88
CA SER A 494 23.95 21.77 -9.45
C SER A 494 23.23 22.81 -10.31
N ASN A 495 22.89 22.43 -11.55
CA ASN A 495 22.16 23.25 -12.53
C ASN A 495 22.64 24.72 -12.61
N PRO A 496 23.93 24.98 -12.92
CA PRO A 496 24.46 26.33 -12.90
C PRO A 496 23.91 27.18 -14.05
N GLN A 497 23.51 28.41 -13.74
CA GLN A 497 23.01 29.39 -14.70
C GLN A 497 23.68 30.75 -14.45
N PHE A 498 23.80 31.56 -15.49
CA PHE A 498 24.25 32.94 -15.38
C PHE A 498 23.05 33.86 -15.46
N GLU A 499 22.88 34.71 -14.46
CA GLU A 499 21.88 35.77 -14.45
C GLU A 499 22.55 37.11 -14.79
N PHE A 500 22.09 37.73 -15.86
CA PHE A 500 22.47 39.06 -16.29
C PHE A 500 21.42 40.06 -15.83
N SER A 501 21.84 41.04 -15.03
CA SER A 501 20.95 42.03 -14.44
C SER A 501 21.39 43.44 -14.80
N PHE A 502 20.55 44.16 -15.53
CA PHE A 502 20.76 45.57 -15.89
C PHE A 502 19.89 46.46 -15.03
N THR A 503 20.50 47.44 -14.36
CA THR A 503 19.80 48.49 -13.63
C THR A 503 20.36 49.86 -13.98
N ASN A 504 19.55 50.89 -13.89
CA ASN A 504 20.00 52.28 -13.98
C ASN A 504 19.07 53.18 -13.17
N TRP A 505 19.53 54.41 -12.95
CA TRP A 505 18.77 55.46 -12.28
C TRP A 505 18.71 56.74 -13.13
N CYS A 506 18.71 56.58 -14.46
CA CYS A 506 18.56 57.66 -15.43
C CYS A 506 17.07 57.89 -15.74
N ASP A 507 16.74 58.95 -16.49
CA ASP A 507 15.35 59.26 -16.87
C ASP A 507 14.72 58.16 -17.74
N ASN A 508 15.53 57.38 -18.46
CA ASN A 508 15.10 56.25 -19.31
C ASN A 508 14.90 54.92 -18.53
N ASN A 509 14.96 54.91 -17.19
CA ASN A 509 14.88 53.68 -16.39
C ASN A 509 13.56 52.89 -16.55
N ASN A 510 12.50 53.54 -17.05
CA ASN A 510 11.15 52.97 -17.13
C ASN A 510 10.53 52.95 -18.53
N ASP A 511 11.22 53.46 -19.55
CA ASP A 511 10.68 53.54 -20.90
C ASP A 511 11.28 52.48 -21.85
N ASN A 512 10.47 52.09 -22.83
CA ASN A 512 10.81 51.10 -23.87
C ASN A 512 10.97 51.77 -25.24
N THR A 513 10.94 53.10 -25.30
CA THR A 513 10.82 53.87 -26.53
C THR A 513 12.10 54.65 -26.82
N GLY A 514 12.43 54.86 -28.09
CA GLY A 514 13.57 55.68 -28.54
C GLY A 514 13.42 57.18 -28.28
N THR A 515 12.74 57.54 -27.20
CA THR A 515 12.57 58.91 -26.71
C THR A 515 13.90 59.42 -26.19
N ILE A 516 14.32 60.61 -26.63
CA ILE A 516 15.58 61.21 -26.17
C ILE A 516 15.32 61.78 -24.78
N HIS A 517 15.97 61.20 -23.78
CA HIS A 517 15.95 61.67 -22.41
C HIS A 517 17.19 62.53 -22.10
N PRO A 518 17.07 63.56 -21.22
CA PRO A 518 18.21 64.36 -20.78
C PRO A 518 19.32 63.50 -20.16
N THR A 519 18.95 62.57 -19.29
CA THR A 519 19.85 61.51 -18.80
C THR A 519 19.41 60.15 -19.31
N SER A 520 20.36 59.32 -19.78
CA SER A 520 20.02 57.96 -20.21
C SER A 520 21.17 57.00 -19.97
N CYS A 521 20.85 55.73 -19.72
CA CYS A 521 21.82 54.65 -19.88
C CYS A 521 21.22 53.45 -20.58
N ILE A 522 22.00 52.86 -21.48
CA ILE A 522 21.69 51.62 -22.19
C ILE A 522 22.75 50.58 -21.87
N GLY A 523 22.37 49.31 -21.90
CA GLY A 523 23.27 48.21 -21.55
C GLY A 523 23.08 47.02 -22.46
N SER A 524 24.16 46.28 -22.72
CA SER A 524 24.11 45.00 -23.40
C SER A 524 25.01 43.97 -22.74
N ALA A 525 24.49 42.74 -22.63
CA ALA A 525 25.23 41.57 -22.21
C ALA A 525 25.22 40.54 -23.34
N LYS A 526 26.40 40.07 -23.75
CA LYS A 526 26.53 39.05 -24.79
C LYS A 526 27.24 37.82 -24.21
N ILE A 527 26.71 36.63 -24.50
CA ILE A 527 27.34 35.34 -24.18
C ILE A 527 27.22 34.41 -25.38
N GLY A 528 28.36 34.02 -25.96
CA GLY A 528 28.37 33.28 -27.23
C GLY A 528 27.59 34.04 -28.32
N ASP A 529 26.56 33.40 -28.87
CA ASP A 529 25.70 33.98 -29.93
C ASP A 529 24.49 34.77 -29.38
N LYS A 530 24.25 34.75 -28.07
CA LYS A 530 23.09 35.39 -27.44
C LYS A 530 23.45 36.79 -26.96
N THR A 531 22.59 37.75 -27.27
CA THR A 531 22.74 39.15 -26.82
C THR A 531 21.46 39.60 -26.13
N PHE A 532 21.60 40.16 -24.94
CA PHE A 532 20.55 40.82 -24.18
C PHE A 532 20.82 42.31 -24.20
N THR A 533 19.87 43.12 -24.66
CA THR A 533 20.03 44.58 -24.74
C THR A 533 18.90 45.28 -23.97
N SER A 534 19.23 46.44 -23.43
CA SER A 534 18.28 47.40 -22.87
C SER A 534 18.51 48.77 -23.48
N ASN A 535 17.40 49.45 -23.79
CA ASN A 535 17.40 50.86 -24.17
C ASN A 535 17.12 51.79 -22.97
N GLY A 536 17.13 51.27 -21.74
CA GLY A 536 16.81 52.02 -20.52
C GLY A 536 16.03 51.20 -19.51
N LYS A 537 15.12 50.34 -19.94
CA LYS A 537 14.36 49.49 -19.03
C LYS A 537 15.22 48.43 -18.33
N GLN A 538 15.09 48.31 -17.01
CA GLN A 538 15.76 47.25 -16.25
C GLN A 538 15.38 45.86 -16.76
N PHE A 539 16.34 44.93 -16.75
CA PHE A 539 16.06 43.52 -17.06
C PHE A 539 16.84 42.58 -16.16
N VAL A 540 16.28 41.37 -16.05
CA VAL A 540 16.94 40.18 -15.53
C VAL A 540 16.81 39.10 -16.60
N LYS A 541 17.93 38.52 -17.03
CA LYS A 541 17.98 37.47 -18.06
C LYS A 541 18.85 36.31 -17.59
N ILE A 542 18.33 35.10 -17.71
CA ILE A 542 19.01 33.88 -17.27
C ILE A 542 19.41 33.08 -18.49
N GLU A 543 20.64 32.59 -18.49
CA GLU A 543 21.19 31.71 -19.52
C GLU A 543 21.93 30.52 -18.89
N LYS A 544 22.01 29.39 -19.58
CA LYS A 544 22.77 28.24 -19.08
C LYS A 544 24.25 28.62 -18.94
N ALA A 545 24.88 28.23 -17.83
CA ALA A 545 26.30 28.50 -17.62
C ALA A 545 27.15 27.82 -18.70
N SER A 546 28.14 28.53 -19.21
CA SER A 546 29.06 28.04 -20.23
C SER A 546 30.43 28.70 -20.09
N THR A 547 31.43 28.17 -20.79
CA THR A 547 32.76 28.78 -20.88
C THR A 547 32.86 29.82 -22.01
N SER A 548 31.75 30.12 -22.69
CA SER A 548 31.74 31.13 -23.75
C SER A 548 32.11 32.51 -23.19
N PRO A 549 32.84 33.34 -23.96
CA PRO A 549 33.13 34.71 -23.55
C PRO A 549 31.86 35.50 -23.28
N ILE A 550 31.90 36.28 -22.20
CA ILE A 550 30.87 37.24 -21.80
C ILE A 550 31.41 38.63 -22.09
N GLN A 551 30.62 39.44 -22.78
CA GLN A 551 30.89 40.87 -22.98
C GLN A 551 29.75 41.68 -22.37
N LEU A 552 30.12 42.57 -21.45
CA LEU A 552 29.23 43.55 -20.85
C LEU A 552 29.57 44.92 -21.43
N SER A 553 28.57 45.66 -21.90
CA SER A 553 28.73 47.02 -22.40
C SER A 553 27.68 47.93 -21.80
N LEU A 554 28.10 49.11 -21.35
CA LEU A 554 27.25 50.18 -20.86
C LEU A 554 27.54 51.45 -21.63
N TYR A 555 26.50 52.20 -21.97
CA TYR A 555 26.61 53.53 -22.52
C TYR A 555 25.68 54.49 -21.80
N ARG A 556 26.24 55.57 -21.26
CA ARG A 556 25.58 56.58 -20.44
C ARG A 556 25.65 57.96 -21.10
N VAL A 557 24.55 58.70 -21.01
CA VAL A 557 24.42 60.10 -21.36
C VAL A 557 24.13 60.91 -20.10
N ASP A 558 24.98 61.91 -19.86
CA ASP A 558 24.81 62.94 -18.84
C ASP A 558 24.74 62.44 -17.37
N GLU A 559 24.37 63.29 -16.42
CA GLU A 559 24.45 63.10 -14.96
C GLU A 559 23.55 61.99 -14.38
N CYS A 560 23.83 60.73 -14.71
CA CYS A 560 23.19 59.57 -14.11
C CYS A 560 24.15 58.37 -13.98
N GLY A 561 23.64 57.15 -13.84
CA GLY A 561 24.44 55.95 -13.70
C GLY A 561 23.66 54.66 -13.90
N CYS A 562 24.41 53.60 -14.18
CA CYS A 562 23.88 52.28 -14.47
C CYS A 562 24.88 51.18 -14.12
N SER A 563 24.33 50.00 -13.87
CA SER A 563 25.09 48.79 -13.61
C SER A 563 24.59 47.63 -14.44
N LEU A 564 25.53 46.74 -14.79
CA LEU A 564 25.26 45.48 -15.43
C LEU A 564 26.05 44.41 -14.70
N SER A 565 25.36 43.47 -14.05
CA SER A 565 25.97 42.40 -13.27
C SER A 565 25.77 41.03 -13.91
N VAL A 566 26.67 40.12 -13.54
CA VAL A 566 26.55 38.69 -13.79
C VAL A 566 26.64 37.97 -12.46
N ASP A 567 25.55 37.27 -12.11
CA ASP A 567 25.51 36.37 -10.96
C ASP A 567 25.50 34.92 -11.45
N ILE A 568 26.12 34.03 -10.68
CA ILE A 568 26.04 32.59 -10.88
C ILE A 568 24.93 32.07 -9.98
N LEU A 569 23.87 31.56 -10.60
CA LEU A 569 22.81 30.83 -9.93
C LEU A 569 23.17 29.35 -9.89
N SER A 570 22.94 28.71 -8.74
CA SER A 570 23.05 27.26 -8.60
C SER A 570 22.04 26.75 -7.58
N GLU A 571 21.58 25.52 -7.77
CA GLU A 571 20.70 24.87 -6.81
C GLU A 571 21.53 24.33 -5.64
N ILE A 572 21.18 24.75 -4.42
CA ILE A 572 21.68 24.12 -3.19
C ILE A 572 20.60 23.26 -2.57
N ARG A 573 21.02 22.08 -2.13
CA ARG A 573 20.20 21.16 -1.35
C ARG A 573 20.27 21.56 0.11
N THR A 574 19.13 21.90 0.68
CA THR A 574 18.98 22.06 2.12
C THR A 574 18.28 20.84 2.70
N GLU A 575 18.76 20.37 3.85
CA GLU A 575 18.21 19.22 4.53
C GLU A 575 17.46 19.69 5.78
N ALA A 576 16.18 19.37 5.87
CA ALA A 576 15.40 19.59 7.07
C ALA A 576 14.81 18.26 7.53
N THR A 577 15.05 17.93 8.79
CA THR A 577 14.44 16.78 9.42
C THR A 577 13.09 17.18 9.99
N GLN A 578 12.01 16.50 9.60
CA GLN A 578 10.69 16.73 10.16
C GLN A 578 9.92 15.43 10.41
N ILE A 579 8.97 15.49 11.34
CA ILE A 579 8.07 14.38 11.61
C ILE A 579 6.93 14.45 10.60
N THR A 580 6.82 13.44 9.74
CA THR A 580 5.77 13.34 8.74
C THR A 580 4.88 12.13 9.00
N ASN A 581 3.60 12.26 8.66
CA ASN A 581 2.70 11.11 8.62
C ASN A 581 3.12 10.15 7.50
N ILE A 582 3.25 8.88 7.86
CA ILE A 582 3.48 7.77 6.93
C ILE A 582 2.25 6.85 6.95
N GLY A 583 2.16 5.97 5.95
CA GLY A 583 0.99 5.13 5.78
C GLY A 583 0.78 4.14 6.93
N GLY A 584 -0.39 3.53 6.95
CA GLY A 584 -0.85 2.72 8.07
C GLY A 584 -1.53 3.55 9.15
N LEU A 585 -2.52 2.94 9.79
CA LEU A 585 -3.20 3.48 10.95
C LEU A 585 -2.87 2.70 12.21
N ARG A 586 -2.95 3.41 13.33
CA ARG A 586 -2.94 2.85 14.67
C ARG A 586 -4.04 3.51 15.51
N ILE A 587 -4.44 2.82 16.57
CA ILE A 587 -5.35 3.34 17.59
C ILE A 587 -4.61 4.40 18.40
N LYS A 588 -5.07 5.64 18.28
CA LYS A 588 -4.67 6.78 19.11
C LYS A 588 -5.23 6.66 20.52
N LYS A 589 -6.51 6.25 20.62
CA LYS A 589 -7.24 6.19 21.88
C LYS A 589 -8.42 5.24 21.78
N LEU A 590 -8.68 4.52 22.88
CA LEU A 590 -9.95 3.82 23.11
C LEU A 590 -10.69 4.50 24.25
N ARG A 591 -12.02 4.63 24.12
CA ARG A 591 -12.88 5.10 25.22
C ARG A 591 -14.07 4.18 25.37
N THR A 592 -14.13 3.49 26.51
CA THR A 592 -15.32 2.72 26.91
C THR A 592 -16.17 3.61 27.81
N LEU A 593 -17.47 3.66 27.55
CA LEU A 593 -18.43 4.30 28.44
C LEU A 593 -19.54 3.31 28.76
N THR A 594 -19.80 3.14 30.05
CA THR A 594 -20.93 2.37 30.55
C THR A 594 -22.22 3.18 30.48
N GLU A 595 -23.37 2.52 30.43
CA GLU A 595 -24.67 3.19 30.42
C GLU A 595 -24.86 4.14 31.63
N LYS A 596 -24.26 3.80 32.79
CA LYS A 596 -24.26 4.65 33.99
C LYS A 596 -23.47 5.96 33.79
N GLU A 597 -22.31 5.90 33.16
CA GLU A 597 -21.50 7.09 32.89
C GLU A 597 -22.18 7.99 31.84
N TYR A 598 -22.82 7.40 30.82
CA TYR A 598 -23.58 8.17 29.82
C TYR A 598 -24.76 8.93 30.45
N LYS A 599 -25.53 8.29 31.34
CA LYS A 599 -26.63 8.95 32.08
C LYS A 599 -26.12 10.07 33.01
N MET A 600 -24.91 9.94 33.56
CA MET A 600 -24.27 11.04 34.29
C MET A 600 -23.88 12.19 33.36
N PHE A 601 -23.27 11.93 32.20
CA PHE A 601 -22.88 13.00 31.26
C PHE A 601 -24.07 13.68 30.56
N SER A 602 -25.13 12.94 30.24
CA SER A 602 -26.33 13.53 29.62
C SER A 602 -27.18 14.34 30.61
N SER A 603 -27.15 14.01 31.90
CA SER A 603 -27.82 14.80 32.94
C SER A 603 -27.06 16.08 33.31
N THR A 604 -25.74 16.15 33.09
CA THR A 604 -24.97 17.39 33.29
C THR A 604 -25.19 18.41 32.17
N ASN A 605 -25.42 17.98 30.92
CA ASN A 605 -25.74 18.88 29.80
C ASN A 605 -27.22 19.35 29.76
N MET A 606 -28.07 18.84 30.65
CA MET A 606 -29.45 19.32 30.81
C MET A 606 -29.61 20.28 32.00
N LYS A 607 -28.49 20.68 32.64
CA LYS A 607 -28.41 21.71 33.69
C LYS A 607 -27.65 22.98 33.28
N MET A 608 -27.25 23.11 32.03
CA MET A 608 -26.93 24.40 31.42
C MET A 608 -28.02 24.73 30.40
N LEU A 609 -29.10 25.28 30.93
CA LEU A 609 -30.03 26.16 30.20
C LEU A 609 -29.29 27.43 29.77
#